data_AF-A0A1Y2JYE2-F1
#
_entry.id   AF-A0A1Y2JYE2-F1
#
_cell.length_a   1.000
_cell.length_b   1.000
_cell.length_c   1.000
_cell.angle_alpha   90.00
_cell.angle_beta   90.00
_cell.angle_gamma   90.00
#
_symmetry.space_group_name_H-M   'P 1'
#
loop_
_entity.id
_entity.type
_entity.pdbx_description
1 polymer ?
#
loop_
_entity_poly.entity_id
_entity_poly.type
_entity_poly.pdbx_seq_one_letter_code
_entity_poly.pdbx_strand_id
1 'polypeptide(L)' 'VLGSGVVGRDDADKGQVPVAFIQLKPEAYGSITPAEIQAWCAERMAVYKVPEIRIIDALPMTATGKVKKQELNANAPL' A
#
# COMPACT_ATOMS: atom_id res chain seq x y z
N VAL A 1 9.46 6.94 -1.24
CA VAL A 1 8.38 6.30 -2.03
C VAL A 1 8.47 6.80 -3.47
N LEU A 2 8.45 5.90 -4.46
CA LEU A 2 8.34 6.22 -5.89
C LEU A 2 6.88 6.30 -6.33
N GLY A 3 6.03 5.41 -5.82
CA GLY A 3 4.62 5.39 -6.13
C GLY A 3 3.84 4.59 -5.09
N SER A 4 2.52 4.76 -5.11
CA SER A 4 1.60 4.01 -4.26
C SER A 4 0.30 3.67 -4.97
N GLY A 5 -0.27 2.51 -4.68
CA GLY A 5 -1.63 2.13 -5.03
C GLY A 5 -2.38 1.63 -3.81
N VAL A 6 -3.58 2.17 -3.55
CA VAL A 6 -4.42 1.77 -2.41
C VAL A 6 -5.72 1.15 -2.90
N VAL A 7 -6.03 -0.03 -2.37
CA VAL A 7 -7.24 -0.83 -2.66
C VAL A 7 -7.82 -1.37 -1.34
N GLY A 8 -9.10 -1.76 -1.35
CA GLY A 8 -9.74 -2.38 -0.19
C GLY A 8 -9.47 -3.89 -0.15
N ARG A 9 -9.11 -4.40 1.03
CA ARG A 9 -9.21 -5.82 1.39
C ARG A 9 -10.55 -6.03 2.07
N ASP A 10 -11.21 -7.13 1.76
CA ASP A 10 -12.47 -7.47 2.42
C ASP A 10 -12.23 -7.75 3.92
N ASP A 11 -13.12 -7.25 4.75
CA ASP A 11 -13.05 -7.35 6.20
C ASP A 11 -14.46 -7.61 6.74
N ALA A 12 -14.63 -8.65 7.56
CA ALA A 12 -15.94 -9.10 8.01
C ALA A 12 -16.68 -8.05 8.87
N ASP A 13 -15.93 -7.24 9.63
CA ASP A 13 -16.49 -6.27 10.56
C ASP A 13 -16.63 -4.88 9.93
N LYS A 14 -15.70 -4.52 9.05
CA LYS A 14 -15.59 -3.16 8.47
C LYS A 14 -16.05 -3.08 7.03
N GLY A 15 -16.43 -4.20 6.41
CA GLY A 15 -16.68 -4.33 4.98
C GLY A 15 -15.38 -4.33 4.19
N GLN A 16 -14.61 -3.24 4.26
CA GLN A 16 -13.27 -3.16 3.68
C GLN A 16 -12.28 -2.40 4.56
N VAL A 17 -11.02 -2.85 4.55
CA VAL A 17 -9.88 -2.14 5.14
C VAL A 17 -8.88 -1.73 4.06
N PRO A 18 -8.23 -0.56 4.18
CA PRO A 18 -7.31 -0.10 3.16
C PRO A 18 -5.98 -0.89 3.18
N VAL A 19 -5.51 -1.30 2.01
CA VAL A 19 -4.18 -1.89 1.80
C VAL A 19 -3.43 -1.00 0.80
N ALA A 20 -2.25 -0.53 1.21
CA ALA A 20 -1.40 0.31 0.38
C ALA A 20 -0.20 -0.51 -0.12
N PHE A 21 -0.12 -0.64 -1.44
CA PHE A 21 1.02 -1.17 -2.16
C PHE A 21 1.99 -0.03 -2.44
N ILE A 22 3.20 -0.13 -1.91
CA ILE A 22 4.22 0.93 -1.95
C ILE A 22 5.40 0.44 -2.78
N GLN A 23 5.73 1.20 -3.82
CA GLN A 23 6.99 1.04 -4.53
C GLN A 23 8.01 2.01 -3.93
N LEU A 24 9.11 1.48 -3.42
CA LEU A 24 10.19 2.29 -2.87
C LEU A 24 11.17 2.74 -3.96
N LYS A 25 11.89 3.83 -3.66
CA LYS A 25 13.08 4.18 -4.45
C LYS A 25 14.16 3.11 -4.21
N PRO A 26 14.98 2.75 -5.21
CA PRO A 26 16.04 1.76 -5.05
C PRO A 26 16.93 1.98 -3.81
N GLU A 27 17.31 3.23 -3.55
CA GLU A 27 18.14 3.61 -2.41
C GLU A 27 17.46 3.48 -1.04
N ALA A 28 16.14 3.28 -0.99
CA ALA A 28 15.37 3.16 0.24
C ALA A 28 15.14 1.70 0.68
N TYR A 29 15.41 0.70 -0.17
CA TYR A 29 15.29 -0.70 0.22
C TYR A 29 16.27 -1.03 1.35
N GLY A 30 15.79 -1.78 2.36
CA GLY A 30 16.56 -2.14 3.56
C GLY A 30 16.69 -1.02 4.60
N SER A 31 16.37 0.23 4.25
CA SER A 31 16.41 1.36 5.18
C SER A 31 15.04 1.78 5.70
N ILE A 32 13.96 1.36 5.03
CA ILE A 32 12.58 1.66 5.41
C ILE A 32 11.78 0.37 5.45
N THR A 33 11.03 0.19 6.53
CA THR A 33 10.16 -0.96 6.78
C THR A 33 8.68 -0.61 6.54
N PRO A 34 7.82 -1.60 6.27
CA PRO A 34 6.37 -1.38 6.19
C PRO A 34 5.79 -0.77 7.46
N ALA A 35 6.28 -1.20 8.64
CA ALA A 35 5.82 -0.72 9.94
C ALA A 35 6.11 0.77 10.15
N GLU A 36 7.27 1.28 9.72
CA GLU A 36 7.61 2.70 9.81
C GLU A 36 6.69 3.56 8.92
N ILE A 37 6.35 3.07 7.73
CA ILE A 37 5.40 3.76 6.84
C ILE A 37 4.00 3.77 7.48
N GLN A 38 3.59 2.64 8.09
CA GLN A 38 2.30 2.54 8.76
C GLN A 38 2.20 3.48 9.96
N ALA A 39 3.26 3.57 10.78
CA ALA A 39 3.36 4.50 11.90
C ALA A 39 3.29 5.96 11.42
N TRP A 40 4.02 6.28 10.35
CA TRP A 40 3.97 7.61 9.73
C TRP A 40 2.56 7.99 9.28
N CYS A 41 1.80 7.03 8.72
CA CYS A 41 0.39 7.22 8.38
C CYS A 41 -0.46 7.46 9.64
N ALA A 42 -0.32 6.63 10.68
CA ALA A 42 -1.11 6.73 11.91
C ALA A 42 -0.99 8.08 12.63
N GLU A 43 0.17 8.73 12.54
CA GLU A 43 0.36 10.09 13.08
C GLU A 43 -0.34 11.20 12.28
N ARG A 44 -0.74 10.93 11.03
CA ARG A 44 -1.19 11.93 10.04
C ARG A 44 -2.60 11.74 9.53
N MET A 45 -3.28 10.67 9.93
CA MET A 45 -4.67 10.41 9.56
C MET A 45 -5.43 9.70 10.67
N ALA A 46 -6.76 9.75 10.59
CA ALA A 46 -7.61 9.01 11.50
C ALA A 46 -7.30 7.51 11.44
N VAL A 47 -7.36 6.82 12.59
CA VAL A 47 -6.95 5.41 12.74
C VAL A 47 -7.60 4.49 11.69
N TYR A 48 -8.88 4.69 11.36
CA TYR A 48 -9.59 3.86 10.38
C TYR A 48 -9.11 4.06 8.93
N LYS A 49 -8.30 5.09 8.64
CA LYS A 49 -7.71 5.33 7.32
C LYS A 49 -6.30 4.73 7.20
N VAL A 50 -5.69 4.30 8.30
CA VAL A 50 -4.33 3.76 8.30
C VAL A 50 -4.32 2.43 7.55
N PRO A 51 -3.59 2.32 6.43
CA PRO A 51 -3.56 1.11 5.64
C PRO A 51 -2.60 0.07 6.19
N GLU A 52 -2.87 -1.19 5.89
CA GLU A 52 -1.81 -2.20 5.86
C GLU A 52 -0.81 -1.83 4.75
N ILE A 53 0.49 -1.90 5.05
CA ILE A 53 1.55 -1.54 4.10
C ILE A 53 2.16 -2.80 3.50
N ARG A 54 2.16 -2.87 2.16
CA ARG A 54 2.85 -3.91 1.38
C ARG A 54 3.88 -3.26 0.47
N ILE A 55 5.15 -3.58 0.65
CA ILE A 55 6.21 -3.11 -0.24
C ILE A 55 6.31 -4.08 -1.41
N ILE A 56 6.33 -3.56 -2.63
CA ILE A 56 6.45 -4.33 -3.88
C ILE A 56 7.52 -3.72 -4.78
N ASP A 57 8.12 -4.57 -5.62
CA ASP A 57 9.20 -4.14 -6.52
C ASP A 57 8.74 -3.12 -7.57
N ALA A 58 7.54 -3.35 -8.12
CA ALA A 58 6.95 -2.49 -9.13
C ALA A 58 5.42 -2.45 -9.05
N LEU A 59 4.85 -1.25 -9.17
CA LEU A 59 3.41 -1.10 -9.34
C LEU A 59 2.98 -1.57 -10.75
N PRO A 60 1.81 -2.22 -10.89
CA PRO A 60 1.24 -2.47 -12.20
C PRO A 60 0.79 -1.15 -12.82
N MET A 61 1.27 -0.85 -14.03
CA MET A 61 1.04 0.43 -14.71
C MET A 61 0.32 0.25 -16.04
N THR A 62 -0.51 1.22 -16.42
CA THR A 62 -1.02 1.38 -17.79
C THR A 62 0.08 1.89 -18.71
N ALA A 63 -0.13 1.81 -20.03
CA ALA A 63 0.77 2.42 -21.03
C ALA A 63 0.93 3.94 -20.85
N THR A 64 0.00 4.60 -20.15
CA THR A 64 0.02 6.04 -19.82
C THR A 64 0.57 6.34 -18.43
N GLY A 65 1.13 5.35 -17.73
CA GLY A 65 1.78 5.52 -16.42
C GLY A 65 0.82 5.65 -15.23
N LYS A 66 -0.44 5.22 -15.36
CA LYS A 66 -1.38 5.16 -14.22
C LYS A 66 -1.32 3.78 -13.55
N VAL A 67 -1.49 3.74 -12.23
CA VAL A 67 -1.58 2.46 -11.50
C VAL A 67 -2.84 1.70 -11.91
N LYS A 68 -2.69 0.44 -12.32
CA LYS A 68 -3.80 -0.48 -12.59
C LYS A 68 -4.27 -1.13 -11.29
N LYS A 69 -5.14 -0.42 -10.56
CA LYS A 69 -5.62 -0.87 -9.24
C LYS A 69 -6.26 -2.28 -9.24
N GLN A 70 -6.85 -2.71 -10.35
CA GLN A 70 -7.46 -4.03 -10.49
C GLN A 70 -6.45 -5.19 -10.43
N GLU A 71 -5.17 -4.93 -10.72
CA GLU A 71 -4.09 -5.94 -10.64
C GLU A 71 -3.48 -6.01 -9.24
N LEU A 72 -3.88 -5.13 -8.30
CA LEU A 72 -3.44 -5.17 -6.91
C LEU A 72 -4.34 -6.09 -6.09
N ASN A 73 -3.80 -7.23 -5.63
CA ASN A 73 -4.57 -8.20 -4.87
C ASN A 73 -4.44 -7.99 -3.35
N ALA A 74 -5.38 -7.25 -2.77
CA ALA A 74 -5.42 -6.96 -1.34
C ALA A 74 -5.77 -8.17 -0.46
N ASN A 75 -6.46 -9.17 -1.02
CA ASN A 75 -6.90 -10.38 -0.32
C ASN A 75 -5.83 -11.48 -0.31
N ALA A 76 -4.73 -11.31 -1.05
CA ALA A 76 -3.60 -12.24 -0.98
C ALA A 76 -2.95 -12.20 0.41
N PRO A 77 -2.49 -13.35 0.93
CA PRO A 77 -1.66 -13.40 2.14
C PRO A 77 -0.34 -12.64 1.93
N LEU A 78 0.25 -12.18 3.04
CA LEU A 78 1.55 -11.50 3.09
C LEU A 78 2.71 -12.48 2.87
#